data_AF-A0A962YX42-F1
#
_entry.id   AF-A0A962YX42-F1
#
_cell.length_a   1.000
_cell.length_b   1.000
_cell.length_c   1.000
_cell.angle_alpha   90.00
_cell.angle_beta   90.00
_cell.angle_gamma   90.00
#
_symmetry.space_group_name_H-M   'P 1'
#
loop_
_entity.id
_entity.type
_entity.pdbx_description
1 polymer ?
#
loop_
_entity_poly.entity_id
_entity_poly.type
_entity_poly.pdbx_seq_one_letter_code
_entity_poly.pdbx_strand_id
1 'polypeptide(L)'
;PDVEQVISQLQAIGKTVFVMSAGLKPAVAIFAKHLNVPEENVFAVDISFDTKGRYKSFDKSSPLTGPGGKGYLVQRLKEQHSLLMHVGDGINDVDAKNFVTRFVGYGGVFYRESILSHSDFYITCRSMAPVLPLALTGEEAARLKGEALALYQKGMSLIAGCEVNLVEREAS
;
A
#
# COMPACT_ATOMS: atom_id res chain seq x y z
N PRO A 1 12.64 3.00 -4.16
CA PRO A 1 12.67 3.72 -5.45
C PRO A 1 11.35 3.57 -6.19
N ASP A 2 11.08 4.39 -7.21
CA ASP A 2 9.95 4.23 -8.15
C ASP A 2 8.54 4.53 -7.60
N VAL A 3 8.41 4.90 -6.32
CA VAL A 3 7.09 5.08 -5.67
C VAL A 3 6.26 6.18 -6.34
N GLU A 4 6.87 7.32 -6.64
CA GLU A 4 6.17 8.45 -7.29
C GLU A 4 5.63 8.04 -8.67
N GLN A 5 6.48 7.39 -9.47
CA GLN A 5 6.10 6.93 -10.80
C GLN A 5 5.01 5.87 -10.72
N VAL A 6 5.12 4.89 -9.82
CA VAL A 6 4.11 3.84 -9.65
C VAL A 6 2.76 4.44 -9.27
N ILE A 7 2.71 5.31 -8.25
CA ILE A 7 1.46 5.93 -7.81
C ILE A 7 0.86 6.79 -8.92
N SER A 8 1.68 7.58 -9.61
CA SER A 8 1.25 8.39 -10.74
C SER A 8 0.64 7.55 -11.87
N GLN A 9 1.25 6.41 -12.23
CA GLN A 9 0.70 5.52 -13.26
C GLN A 9 -0.59 4.83 -12.84
N LEU A 10 -0.70 4.39 -11.57
CA LEU A 10 -1.94 3.82 -11.05
C LEU A 10 -3.09 4.84 -11.14
N GLN A 11 -2.85 6.08 -10.71
CA GLN A 11 -3.81 7.18 -10.80
C GLN A 11 -4.18 7.51 -12.26
N ALA A 12 -3.21 7.55 -13.18
CA ALA A 12 -3.44 7.83 -14.59
C ALA A 12 -4.34 6.79 -15.28
N ILE A 13 -4.34 5.55 -14.80
CA ILE A 13 -5.19 4.46 -15.30
C ILE A 13 -6.54 4.41 -14.55
N GLY A 14 -6.78 5.36 -13.63
CA GLY A 14 -8.04 5.48 -12.90
C GLY A 14 -8.13 4.62 -11.65
N LYS A 15 -7.02 4.07 -11.14
CA LYS A 15 -7.00 3.38 -9.85
C LYS A 15 -7.05 4.41 -8.72
N THR A 16 -7.92 4.19 -7.74
CA THR A 16 -7.92 4.96 -6.50
C THR A 16 -6.77 4.50 -5.61
N VAL A 17 -5.96 5.44 -5.14
CA VAL A 17 -4.83 5.18 -4.23
C VAL A 17 -5.16 5.73 -2.85
N PHE A 18 -4.91 4.91 -1.83
CA PHE A 18 -5.06 5.25 -0.42
C PHE A 18 -3.71 5.15 0.29
N VAL A 19 -3.48 6.03 1.28
CA VAL A 19 -2.31 5.95 2.18
C VAL A 19 -2.84 5.65 3.58
N MET A 20 -2.41 4.54 4.17
CA MET A 20 -2.84 4.11 5.49
C MET A 20 -1.63 3.89 6.40
N SER A 21 -1.59 4.59 7.54
CA SER A 21 -0.45 4.59 8.44
C SER A 21 -0.86 4.71 9.91
N ALA A 22 -0.21 3.94 10.79
CA ALA A 22 -0.31 4.15 12.24
C ALA A 22 0.51 5.37 12.73
N GLY A 23 1.19 6.07 11.82
CA GLY A 23 1.93 7.30 12.09
C GLY A 23 1.05 8.54 12.22
N LEU A 24 1.69 9.66 12.55
CA LEU A 24 1.02 10.93 12.78
C LEU A 24 0.61 11.60 11.46
N LYS A 25 -0.67 11.99 11.37
CA LYS A 25 -1.28 12.50 10.15
C LYS A 25 -0.54 13.69 9.51
N PRO A 26 0.01 14.68 10.23
CA PRO A 26 0.69 15.79 9.56
C PRO A 26 1.87 15.36 8.67
N ALA A 27 2.68 14.41 9.12
CA ALA A 27 3.80 13.90 8.33
C ALA A 27 3.31 13.05 7.15
N VAL A 28 2.31 12.19 7.41
CA VAL A 28 1.72 11.33 6.38
C VAL A 28 1.01 12.16 5.30
N ALA A 29 0.33 13.24 5.67
CA ALA A 29 -0.35 14.15 4.75
C ALA A 29 0.63 14.89 3.84
N ILE A 30 1.80 15.31 4.34
CA ILE A 30 2.86 15.90 3.49
C ILE A 30 3.33 14.88 2.45
N PHE A 31 3.57 13.64 2.88
CA PHE A 31 3.96 12.56 1.98
C PHE A 31 2.88 12.23 0.94
N ALA A 32 1.62 12.10 1.37
CA ALA A 32 0.50 11.84 0.48
C ALA A 32 0.30 12.97 -0.55
N LYS A 33 0.43 14.23 -0.11
CA LYS A 33 0.37 15.39 -0.99
C LYS A 33 1.48 15.38 -2.05
N HIS A 34 2.71 14.99 -1.67
CA HIS A 34 3.82 14.82 -2.62
C HIS A 34 3.51 13.78 -3.70
N LEU A 35 2.72 12.76 -3.35
CA LEU A 35 2.25 11.71 -4.26
C LEU A 35 0.93 12.03 -4.96
N ASN A 36 0.40 13.25 -4.81
CA ASN A 36 -0.91 13.67 -5.32
C ASN A 36 -2.07 12.73 -4.86
N VAL A 37 -1.96 12.15 -3.67
CA VAL A 37 -3.05 11.39 -3.05
C VAL A 37 -3.98 12.38 -2.33
N PRO A 38 -5.30 12.38 -2.64
CA PRO A 38 -6.26 13.26 -1.98
C PRO A 38 -6.30 13.05 -0.47
N GLU A 39 -6.54 14.12 0.30
CA GLU A 39 -6.51 14.05 1.77
C GLU A 39 -7.58 13.09 2.32
N GLU A 40 -8.73 13.01 1.67
CA GLU A 40 -9.80 12.07 1.99
C GLU A 40 -9.38 10.59 1.86
N ASN A 41 -8.32 10.31 1.11
CA ASN A 41 -7.74 8.98 0.95
C ASN A 41 -6.57 8.71 1.91
N VAL A 42 -6.30 9.61 2.85
CA VAL A 42 -5.22 9.49 3.83
C VAL A 42 -5.77 9.12 5.20
N PHE A 43 -5.49 7.89 5.61
CA PHE A 43 -5.82 7.38 6.93
C PHE A 43 -4.57 7.37 7.81
N ALA A 44 -4.52 8.28 8.78
CA ALA A 44 -3.43 8.37 9.75
C ALA A 44 -3.93 8.90 11.09
N VAL A 45 -3.08 8.84 12.13
CA VAL A 45 -3.46 9.23 13.49
C VAL A 45 -3.38 10.75 13.65
N ASP A 46 -4.53 11.38 13.87
CA ASP A 46 -4.60 12.82 14.08
C ASP A 46 -3.93 13.26 15.38
N ILE A 47 -3.46 14.51 15.42
CA ILE A 47 -2.85 15.11 16.61
C ILE A 47 -3.48 16.47 16.93
N SER A 48 -3.44 16.82 18.22
CA SER A 48 -3.93 18.09 18.73
C SER A 48 -2.79 18.87 19.39
N PHE A 49 -2.91 20.19 19.32
CA PHE A 49 -1.98 21.13 19.92
C PHE A 49 -2.70 21.96 21.00
N ASP A 50 -1.96 22.42 22.00
CA ASP A 50 -2.48 23.39 22.96
C ASP A 50 -2.53 24.81 22.34
N THR A 51 -3.06 25.77 23.10
CA THR A 51 -3.17 27.17 22.64
C THR A 51 -1.83 27.86 22.38
N LYS A 52 -0.71 27.24 22.78
CA LYS A 52 0.66 27.72 22.53
C LYS A 52 1.33 26.98 21.36
N GLY A 53 0.58 26.15 20.62
CA GLY A 53 1.09 25.37 19.51
C GLY A 53 1.97 24.18 19.93
N ARG A 54 1.95 23.78 21.20
CA ARG A 54 2.72 22.62 21.68
C ARG A 54 1.90 21.36 21.53
N TYR A 55 2.56 20.25 21.21
CA TYR A 55 1.91 18.94 21.15
C TYR A 55 1.16 18.66 22.46
N LYS A 56 -0.13 18.30 22.33
CA LYS A 56 -1.01 18.00 23.47
C LYS A 56 -1.31 16.51 23.56
N SER A 57 -1.84 15.93 22.49
CA SER A 57 -2.17 14.50 22.41
C SER A 57 -2.43 14.07 20.97
N PHE A 58 -2.53 12.77 20.75
CA PHE A 58 -3.05 12.17 19.51
C PHE A 58 -4.52 11.74 19.68
N ASP A 59 -5.20 11.49 18.55
CA ASP A 59 -6.54 10.93 18.52
C ASP A 59 -6.51 9.45 18.96
N LYS A 60 -6.84 9.22 20.23
CA LYS A 60 -6.92 7.87 20.83
C LYS A 60 -8.11 7.06 20.34
N SER A 61 -9.09 7.69 19.71
CA SER A 61 -10.24 6.99 19.13
C SER A 61 -9.95 6.42 17.74
N SER A 62 -8.83 6.84 17.12
CA SER A 62 -8.42 6.36 15.82
C SER A 62 -8.19 4.84 15.86
N PRO A 63 -8.81 4.05 14.95
CA PRO A 63 -8.62 2.61 14.91
C PRO A 63 -7.16 2.24 14.66
N LEU A 64 -6.40 3.12 14.01
CA LEU A 64 -4.98 2.93 13.68
C LEU A 64 -4.05 2.95 14.91
N THR A 65 -4.58 3.26 16.10
CA THR A 65 -3.84 3.22 17.36
C THR A 65 -3.90 1.86 18.06
N GLY A 66 -4.80 0.96 17.60
CA GLY A 66 -5.00 -0.37 18.18
C GLY A 66 -4.74 -1.52 17.20
N PRO A 67 -4.68 -2.77 17.69
CA PRO A 67 -4.65 -3.96 16.85
C PRO A 67 -5.89 -4.05 15.95
N GLY A 68 -5.75 -4.55 14.72
CA GLY A 68 -6.89 -4.70 13.80
C GLY A 68 -7.33 -3.40 13.11
N GLY A 69 -6.72 -2.26 13.44
CA GLY A 69 -7.12 -0.95 12.94
C GLY A 69 -7.10 -0.82 11.42
N LYS A 70 -6.03 -1.35 10.78
CA LYS A 70 -5.92 -1.37 9.32
C LYS A 70 -6.98 -2.27 8.70
N GLY A 71 -7.19 -3.46 9.26
CA GLY A 71 -8.24 -4.39 8.83
C GLY A 71 -9.64 -3.76 8.87
N TYR A 72 -9.98 -3.07 9.96
CA TYR A 72 -11.24 -2.34 10.08
C TYR A 72 -11.44 -1.29 8.98
N LEU A 73 -10.42 -0.48 8.69
CA LEU A 73 -10.52 0.54 7.64
C LEU A 73 -10.63 -0.08 6.24
N VAL A 74 -9.83 -1.11 5.96
CA VAL A 74 -9.87 -1.81 4.67
C VAL A 74 -11.22 -2.51 4.47
N GLN A 75 -11.81 -3.08 5.52
CA GLN A 75 -13.15 -3.64 5.46
C GLN A 75 -14.19 -2.60 5.01
N ARG A 76 -14.10 -1.37 5.51
CA ARG A 76 -15.01 -0.28 5.09
C ARG A 76 -14.76 0.14 3.64
N LEU A 77 -13.50 0.21 3.20
CA LEU A 77 -13.18 0.49 1.80
C LEU A 77 -13.75 -0.59 0.86
N LYS A 78 -13.80 -1.85 1.31
CA LYS A 78 -14.36 -2.96 0.52
C LYS A 78 -15.83 -2.76 0.17
N GLU A 79 -16.59 -2.00 0.96
CA GLU A 79 -18.00 -1.68 0.68
C GLU A 79 -18.16 -0.81 -0.58
N GLN A 80 -17.12 -0.02 -0.92
CA GLN A 80 -17.09 0.87 -2.07
C GLN A 80 -16.20 0.36 -3.20
N HIS A 81 -15.27 -0.55 -2.89
CA HIS A 81 -14.27 -1.09 -3.81
C HIS A 81 -14.24 -2.62 -3.74
N SER A 82 -14.77 -3.27 -4.78
CA SER A 82 -14.80 -4.74 -4.87
C SER A 82 -13.42 -5.38 -5.10
N LEU A 83 -12.49 -4.64 -5.70
CA LEU A 83 -11.12 -5.08 -5.96
C LEU A 83 -10.15 -4.17 -5.19
N LEU A 84 -9.53 -4.73 -4.16
CA LEU A 84 -8.55 -4.05 -3.32
C LEU A 84 -7.23 -4.82 -3.32
N MET A 85 -6.14 -4.09 -3.53
CA MET A 85 -4.78 -4.56 -3.26
C MET A 85 -4.23 -3.75 -2.09
N HIS A 86 -3.67 -4.44 -1.10
CA HIS A 86 -2.95 -3.80 0.00
C HIS A 86 -1.47 -4.11 -0.11
N VAL A 87 -0.62 -3.09 0.04
CA VAL A 87 0.84 -3.24 0.09
C VAL A 87 1.32 -2.79 1.47
N GLY A 88 2.06 -3.64 2.19
CA GLY A 88 2.49 -3.34 3.55
C GLY A 88 3.75 -4.06 3.99
N ASP A 89 4.49 -3.47 4.92
CA ASP A 89 5.77 -3.97 5.45
C ASP A 89 5.73 -4.25 6.96
N GLY A 90 4.58 -4.04 7.60
CA GLY A 90 4.35 -4.25 9.02
C GLY A 90 3.44 -5.43 9.31
N ILE A 91 3.57 -6.01 10.50
CA ILE A 91 2.65 -7.07 10.96
C ILE A 91 1.21 -6.57 11.08
N ASN A 92 1.01 -5.28 11.38
CA ASN A 92 -0.31 -4.66 11.42
C ASN A 92 -0.99 -4.55 10.04
N ASP A 93 -0.24 -4.67 8.94
CA ASP A 93 -0.81 -4.73 7.59
C ASP A 93 -1.50 -6.07 7.33
N VAL A 94 -1.06 -7.15 7.98
CA VAL A 94 -1.65 -8.48 7.84
C VAL A 94 -3.14 -8.48 8.25
N ASP A 95 -3.54 -7.58 9.15
CA ASP A 95 -4.94 -7.38 9.54
C ASP A 95 -5.85 -7.06 8.33
N ALA A 96 -5.30 -6.51 7.24
CA ALA A 96 -6.03 -6.22 6.00
C ALA A 96 -6.22 -7.44 5.09
N LYS A 97 -5.43 -8.52 5.27
CA LYS A 97 -5.34 -9.66 4.34
C LYS A 97 -6.71 -10.23 3.97
N ASN A 98 -7.57 -10.45 4.95
CA ASN A 98 -8.88 -11.08 4.76
C ASN A 98 -9.91 -10.17 4.08
N PHE A 99 -9.60 -8.88 3.94
CA PHE A 99 -10.49 -7.88 3.37
C PHE A 99 -10.06 -7.42 1.97
N VAL A 100 -8.88 -7.82 1.50
CA VAL A 100 -8.37 -7.49 0.17
C VAL A 100 -8.41 -8.67 -0.79
N THR A 101 -8.42 -8.36 -2.09
CA THR A 101 -8.29 -9.37 -3.14
C THR A 101 -6.84 -9.82 -3.33
N ARG A 102 -5.88 -8.95 -3.00
CA ARG A 102 -4.45 -9.23 -3.03
C ARG A 102 -3.76 -8.55 -1.86
N PHE A 103 -3.01 -9.31 -1.09
CA PHE A 103 -2.12 -8.80 -0.05
C PHE A 103 -0.66 -8.93 -0.52
N VAL A 104 0.03 -7.81 -0.65
CA VAL A 104 1.42 -7.74 -1.10
C VAL A 104 2.30 -7.32 0.08
N GLY A 105 3.13 -8.23 0.57
CA GLY A 105 4.14 -7.89 1.55
C GLY A 105 5.32 -7.18 0.91
N TYR A 106 5.86 -6.16 1.58
CA TYR A 106 7.02 -5.42 1.13
C TYR A 106 8.21 -5.63 2.08
N GLY A 107 9.15 -6.45 1.64
CA GLY A 107 10.41 -6.76 2.32
C GLY A 107 11.61 -5.97 1.83
N GLY A 108 11.43 -5.06 0.86
CA GLY A 108 12.52 -4.37 0.16
C GLY A 108 13.45 -3.55 1.05
N VAL A 109 12.96 -3.08 2.20
CA VAL A 109 13.79 -2.39 3.20
C VAL A 109 14.29 -3.37 4.26
N PHE A 110 13.42 -4.25 4.75
CA PHE A 110 13.75 -5.24 5.76
C PHE A 110 12.90 -6.50 5.56
N TYR A 111 13.55 -7.64 5.38
CA TYR A 111 12.88 -8.92 5.19
C TYR A 111 12.25 -9.41 6.51
N ARG A 112 10.98 -9.83 6.46
CA ARG A 112 10.24 -10.40 7.60
C ARG A 112 9.48 -11.65 7.17
N GLU A 113 9.95 -12.80 7.65
CA GLU A 113 9.31 -14.10 7.41
C GLU A 113 7.83 -14.11 7.84
N SER A 114 7.52 -13.43 8.96
CA SER A 114 6.16 -13.33 9.46
C SER A 114 5.20 -12.59 8.53
N ILE A 115 5.69 -11.76 7.60
CA ILE A 115 4.86 -11.06 6.61
C ILE A 115 4.80 -11.87 5.33
N LEU A 116 5.93 -12.46 4.91
CA LEU A 116 5.99 -13.40 3.80
C LEU A 116 4.92 -14.48 3.94
N SER A 117 4.85 -15.18 5.07
CA SER A 117 3.90 -16.27 5.30
C SER A 117 2.43 -15.85 5.22
N HIS A 118 2.14 -14.55 5.30
CA HIS A 118 0.79 -14.00 5.17
C HIS A 118 0.54 -13.35 3.81
N SER A 119 1.55 -13.17 2.96
CA SER A 119 1.46 -12.51 1.66
C SER A 119 0.85 -13.41 0.60
N ASP A 120 0.26 -12.82 -0.44
CA ASP A 120 0.04 -13.49 -1.73
C ASP A 120 1.28 -13.32 -2.62
N PHE A 121 1.87 -12.13 -2.55
CA PHE A 121 3.12 -11.75 -3.20
C PHE A 121 4.02 -11.05 -2.20
N TYR A 122 5.31 -11.34 -2.20
CA TYR A 122 6.26 -10.69 -1.30
C TYR A 122 7.44 -10.09 -2.05
N ILE A 123 7.54 -8.77 -2.08
CA ILE A 123 8.59 -8.03 -2.79
C ILE A 123 9.86 -7.97 -1.93
N THR A 124 10.97 -8.55 -2.38
CA THR A 124 12.25 -8.57 -1.65
C THR A 124 13.21 -7.45 -2.03
N CYS A 125 13.01 -6.82 -3.20
CA CYS A 125 13.86 -5.74 -3.69
C CYS A 125 13.38 -4.34 -3.24
N ARG A 126 14.29 -3.35 -3.27
CA ARG A 126 13.99 -1.94 -2.90
C ARG A 126 13.11 -1.18 -3.90
N SER A 127 12.86 -1.76 -5.06
CA SER A 127 12.12 -1.13 -6.16
C SER A 127 10.62 -1.32 -5.94
N MET A 128 9.84 -0.25 -6.07
CA MET A 128 8.37 -0.34 -6.05
C MET A 128 7.78 -0.77 -7.40
N ALA A 129 8.59 -0.82 -8.46
CA ALA A 129 8.14 -1.18 -9.80
C ALA A 129 7.30 -2.48 -9.87
N PRO A 130 7.56 -3.55 -9.10
CA PRO A 130 6.72 -4.76 -9.12
C PRO A 130 5.26 -4.53 -8.70
N VAL A 131 4.95 -3.46 -7.96
CA VAL A 131 3.56 -3.14 -7.59
C VAL A 131 2.71 -2.88 -8.83
N LEU A 132 3.28 -2.25 -9.87
CA LEU A 132 2.52 -1.91 -11.07
C LEU A 132 1.97 -3.16 -11.79
N PRO A 133 2.77 -4.16 -12.22
CA PRO A 133 2.24 -5.37 -12.83
C PRO A 133 1.35 -6.21 -11.91
N LEU A 134 1.58 -6.19 -10.59
CA LEU A 134 0.70 -6.90 -9.65
C LEU A 134 -0.69 -6.24 -9.55
N ALA A 135 -0.78 -4.91 -9.74
CA ALA A 135 -2.00 -4.12 -9.60
C ALA A 135 -2.84 -4.01 -10.88
N LEU A 136 -2.25 -4.29 -12.05
CA LEU A 136 -2.91 -4.14 -13.34
C LEU A 136 -3.50 -5.45 -13.87
N THR A 137 -4.63 -5.34 -14.55
CA THR A 137 -5.15 -6.39 -15.43
C THR A 137 -4.36 -6.46 -16.73
N GLY A 138 -4.47 -7.57 -17.47
CA GLY A 138 -3.83 -7.69 -18.79
C GLY A 138 -4.28 -6.61 -19.79
N GLU A 139 -5.55 -6.21 -19.74
CA GLU A 139 -6.08 -5.13 -20.58
C GLU A 139 -5.49 -3.75 -20.22
N GLU A 140 -5.37 -3.45 -18.92
CA GLU A 140 -4.75 -2.21 -18.46
C GLU A 140 -3.27 -2.16 -18.84
N ALA A 141 -2.55 -3.27 -18.65
CA ALA A 141 -1.15 -3.40 -19.05
C ALA A 141 -0.94 -3.21 -20.56
N ALA A 142 -1.84 -3.76 -21.39
CA ALA A 142 -1.76 -3.64 -22.85
C ALA A 142 -1.93 -2.20 -23.36
N ARG A 143 -2.51 -1.30 -22.55
CA ARG A 143 -2.70 0.12 -22.89
C ARG A 143 -1.49 0.99 -22.51
N LEU A 144 -0.54 0.46 -21.73
CA LEU A 144 0.65 1.20 -21.30
C LEU A 144 1.55 1.56 -22.48
N LYS A 145 2.14 2.76 -22.42
CA LYS A 145 3.09 3.28 -23.42
C LYS A 145 4.19 4.08 -22.74
N GLY A 146 5.30 4.31 -23.44
CA GLY A 146 6.38 5.18 -22.99
C GLY A 146 6.95 4.76 -21.62
N GLU A 147 7.13 5.74 -20.74
CA GLU A 147 7.68 5.52 -19.39
C GLU A 147 6.85 4.55 -18.55
N ALA A 148 5.53 4.54 -18.71
CA ALA A 148 4.65 3.63 -17.99
C ALA A 148 4.90 2.17 -18.37
N LEU A 149 5.11 1.91 -19.67
CA LEU A 149 5.46 0.58 -20.16
C LEU A 149 6.86 0.16 -19.70
N ALA A 150 7.83 1.08 -19.70
CA ALA A 150 9.19 0.81 -19.21
C ALA A 150 9.18 0.46 -17.71
N LEU A 151 8.40 1.18 -16.91
CA LEU A 151 8.22 0.89 -15.48
C LEU A 151 7.55 -0.46 -15.25
N TYR A 152 6.51 -0.77 -16.03
CA TYR A 152 5.84 -2.08 -15.99
C TYR A 152 6.80 -3.21 -16.35
N GLN A 153 7.58 -3.06 -17.43
CA GLN A 153 8.58 -4.05 -17.85
C GLN A 153 9.65 -4.26 -16.78
N LYS A 154 10.14 -3.19 -16.15
CA LYS A 154 11.05 -3.28 -15.00
C LYS A 154 10.42 -4.10 -13.87
N GLY A 155 9.16 -3.85 -13.54
CA GLY A 155 8.41 -4.62 -12.53
C GLY A 155 8.31 -6.10 -12.91
N MET A 156 7.97 -6.41 -14.16
CA MET A 156 7.88 -7.78 -14.67
C MET A 156 9.23 -8.50 -14.63
N SER A 157 10.32 -7.83 -15.00
CA SER A 157 11.67 -8.40 -14.94
C SER A 157 12.09 -8.74 -13.50
N LEU A 158 11.73 -7.89 -12.53
CA LEU A 158 12.00 -8.16 -11.11
C LEU A 158 11.18 -9.36 -10.61
N ILE A 159 9.91 -9.46 -11.00
CA ILE A 159 9.07 -10.63 -10.67
C ILE A 159 9.68 -11.91 -11.26
N ALA A 160 10.05 -11.89 -12.54
CA ALA A 160 10.65 -13.04 -13.21
C ALA A 160 12.04 -13.41 -12.64
N GLY A 161 12.76 -12.45 -12.08
CA GLY A 161 14.06 -12.63 -11.44
C GLY A 161 14.00 -13.14 -10.00
N CYS A 162 12.84 -13.62 -9.53
CA CYS A 162 12.61 -14.08 -8.15
C CYS A 162 12.80 -13.01 -7.07
N GLU A 163 12.66 -11.72 -7.41
CA GLU A 163 12.60 -10.62 -6.43
C GLU A 163 11.17 -10.39 -5.89
N VAL A 164 10.23 -11.25 -6.30
CA VAL A 164 8.89 -11.34 -5.78
C VAL A 164 8.53 -12.81 -5.56
N ASN A 165 8.30 -13.20 -4.31
CA ASN A 165 7.88 -14.55 -3.98
C ASN A 165 6.36 -14.66 -4.13
N LEU A 166 5.91 -15.59 -4.98
CA LEU A 166 4.53 -16.08 -4.99
C LEU A 166 4.36 -17.00 -3.79
N VAL A 167 3.40 -16.69 -2.93
CA VAL A 167 3.11 -17.49 -1.74
C VAL A 167 1.83 -18.25 -2.00
N GLU A 168 1.95 -19.57 -2.16
CA GLU A 168 0.80 -20.44 -2.37
C GLU A 168 -0.12 -20.39 -1.13
N ARG A 169 -1.42 -20.20 -1.36
CA ARG A 169 -2.40 -20.35 -0.29
C ARG A 169 -2.64 -21.84 -0.09
N GLU A 170 -2.35 -22.36 1.10
CA GLU A 170 -2.97 -23.63 1.51
C GLU A 170 -4.48 -23.42 1.52
N ALA A 171 -5.19 -24.13 0.63
CA ALA A 171 -6.64 -24.11 0.59
C ALA A 171 -7.17 -24.63 1.93
N SER A 172 -7.78 -23.73 2.71
CA SER A 172 -8.46 -24.05 3.97
C SER A 172 -9.88 -24.52 3.70
#